data_AF-A0A554SHB6-F1
#
_entry.id   AF-A0A554SHB6-F1
#
_cell.length_a   1.000
_cell.length_b   1.000
_cell.length_c   1.000
_cell.angle_alpha   90.00
_cell.angle_beta   90.00
_cell.angle_gamma   90.00
#
_symmetry.space_group_name_H-M   'P 1'
#
loop_
_entity.id
_entity.type
_entity.pdbx_description
1 polymer ?
#
loop_
_entity_poly.entity_id
_entity_poly.type
_entity_poly.pdbx_seq_one_letter_code
_entity_poly.pdbx_strand_id
1 'polypeptide(L)'
;MLQLDLLPTIVQLLPMDITIDPNSNGLPGIGQLRKIVGASMTVGLILAVLALIISAVVWAMGANASNPHLAGRGKFGVVIALGAAIVTGASVALVNFFWNVGQAV
;
A
#
# COMPACT_ATOMS: atom_id res chain seq x y z
N MET A 1 -34.92 47.40 14.94
CA MET A 1 -34.26 46.85 13.74
C MET A 1 -32.93 46.18 14.10
N LEU A 2 -32.83 45.49 15.25
CA LEU A 2 -31.56 45.03 15.84
C LEU A 2 -31.65 43.61 16.45
N GLN A 3 -32.64 42.80 16.06
CA GLN A 3 -32.86 41.48 16.66
C GLN A 3 -32.95 40.32 15.65
N LEU A 4 -32.90 40.59 14.35
CA LEU A 4 -33.00 39.58 13.29
C LEU A 4 -31.62 39.08 12.78
N ASP A 5 -30.53 39.81 13.06
CA ASP A 5 -29.17 39.47 12.59
C ASP A 5 -28.41 38.50 13.50
N LEU A 6 -28.93 38.21 14.70
CA LEU A 6 -28.29 37.27 15.63
C LEU A 6 -28.52 35.81 15.24
N LEU A 7 -29.67 35.47 14.65
CA LEU A 7 -29.98 34.11 14.19
C LEU A 7 -28.99 33.59 13.13
N PRO A 8 -28.67 34.32 12.04
CA PRO A 8 -27.69 33.85 11.06
C PRO A 8 -26.26 33.77 11.64
N THR A 9 -25.91 34.67 12.56
CA THR A 9 -24.61 34.67 13.25
C THR A 9 -24.45 33.47 14.19
N ILE A 10 -25.51 33.07 14.90
CA ILE A 10 -25.52 31.89 15.78
C ILE A 10 -25.46 30.58 14.94
N VAL A 11 -26.08 30.55 13.76
CA VAL A 11 -26.00 29.39 12.84
C VAL A 11 -24.59 29.25 12.25
N GLN A 12 -23.83 30.33 12.06
CA GLN A 12 -22.41 30.28 11.66
C GLN A 12 -21.45 29.91 12.82
N LEU A 13 -21.89 30.03 14.07
CA LEU A 13 -21.14 29.68 15.28
C LEU A 13 -21.43 28.25 15.76
N LEU A 14 -22.36 27.55 15.13
CA LEU A 14 -22.49 26.09 15.26
C LEU A 14 -21.25 25.50 14.59
N PRO A 15 -20.31 24.90 15.35
CA PRO A 15 -19.19 24.21 14.74
C PRO A 15 -19.76 23.06 13.90
N MET A 16 -19.83 23.26 12.58
CA MET A 16 -19.97 22.16 11.62
C MET A 16 -18.65 21.38 11.47
N ASP A 17 -17.62 21.77 12.23
CA ASP A 17 -16.36 21.07 12.30
C ASP A 17 -16.48 19.90 13.29
N ILE A 18 -17.07 18.81 12.81
CA ILE A 18 -16.96 17.50 13.46
C ILE A 18 -15.51 17.06 13.28
N THR A 19 -14.66 17.53 14.19
CA THR A 19 -13.27 17.08 14.33
C THR A 19 -13.27 15.66 14.92
N ILE A 20 -13.29 14.67 14.04
CA ILE A 20 -13.04 13.27 14.43
C ILE A 20 -11.55 13.03 14.23
N ASP A 21 -10.79 13.21 15.30
CA ASP A 21 -9.37 12.87 15.32
C ASP A 21 -9.17 11.38 14.98
N PRO A 22 -8.27 11.04 14.05
CA PRO A 22 -7.98 9.65 13.72
C PRO A 22 -7.43 8.87 14.91
N ASN A 23 -8.30 8.06 15.50
CA ASN A 23 -8.05 7.30 16.72
C ASN A 23 -7.56 5.87 16.40
N SER A 24 -6.38 5.53 16.91
CA SER A 24 -5.81 4.17 16.82
C SER A 24 -6.12 3.28 18.04
N ASN A 25 -6.80 3.82 19.04
CA ASN A 25 -7.10 3.24 20.34
C ASN A 25 -8.59 2.89 20.54
N GLY A 26 -9.47 3.22 19.59
CA GLY A 26 -10.92 3.03 19.72
C GLY A 26 -11.40 1.59 19.60
N LEU A 27 -10.58 0.73 19.01
CA LEU A 27 -10.84 -0.70 18.85
C LEU A 27 -9.70 -1.50 19.50
N PRO A 28 -9.94 -2.17 20.64
CA PRO A 28 -9.00 -3.12 21.23
C PRO A 28 -8.56 -4.16 20.19
N GLY A 29 -7.34 -4.03 19.65
CA GLY A 29 -6.77 -4.98 18.67
C GLY A 29 -6.16 -4.40 17.39
N ILE A 30 -6.33 -3.11 17.07
CA ILE A 30 -5.75 -2.49 15.86
C ILE A 30 -4.22 -2.66 15.78
N GLY A 31 -3.52 -2.59 16.91
CA GLY A 31 -2.06 -2.82 16.95
C GLY A 31 -1.66 -4.25 16.52
N GLN A 32 -2.49 -5.24 16.83
CA GLN A 32 -2.25 -6.63 16.45
C GLN A 32 -2.55 -6.84 14.96
N LEU A 33 -3.63 -6.23 14.45
CA LEU A 33 -3.98 -6.25 13.04
C LEU A 33 -2.87 -5.60 12.18
N ARG A 34 -2.34 -4.45 12.61
CA ARG A 34 -1.22 -3.79 11.92
C ARG A 34 0.06 -4.64 11.94
N LYS A 35 0.34 -5.35 13.04
CA LYS A 35 1.48 -6.29 13.11
C LYS A 35 1.33 -7.45 12.13
N ILE A 36 0.13 -8.03 12.03
CA ILE A 36 -0.16 -9.12 11.07
C ILE A 36 0.03 -8.64 9.63
N VAL A 37 -0.45 -7.45 9.30
CA VAL A 37 -0.24 -6.84 7.97
C VAL A 37 1.23 -6.53 7.71
N GLY A 38 1.97 -6.03 8.70
CA GLY A 38 3.41 -5.83 8.57
C GLY A 38 4.18 -7.14 8.33
N ALA A 39 3.75 -8.22 8.99
CA ALA A 39 4.33 -9.54 8.78
C ALA A 39 4.07 -10.06 7.35
N SER A 40 2.85 -9.90 6.82
CA SER A 40 2.52 -10.35 5.46
C SER A 40 3.32 -9.62 4.38
N MET A 41 3.67 -8.34 4.60
CA MET A 41 4.55 -7.60 3.69
C MET A 41 5.94 -8.24 3.57
N THR A 42 6.52 -8.65 4.70
CA THR A 42 7.84 -9.30 4.71
C THR A 42 7.78 -10.66 4.00
N VAL A 43 6.72 -11.43 4.25
CA VAL A 43 6.48 -12.71 3.57
C VAL A 43 6.31 -12.51 2.06
N GLY A 44 5.57 -11.49 1.63
CA GLY A 44 5.39 -11.16 0.21
C GLY A 44 6.71 -10.85 -0.50
N LEU A 45 7.59 -10.07 0.14
CA LEU A 45 8.92 -9.76 -0.41
C LEU A 45 9.81 -11.01 -0.50
N ILE A 46 9.79 -11.87 0.52
CA ILE A 46 10.55 -13.13 0.51
C ILE A 46 10.09 -14.02 -0.66
N LEU A 47 8.78 -14.16 -0.87
CA LEU A 47 8.23 -14.93 -1.98
C LEU A 47 8.62 -14.34 -3.35
N ALA A 48 8.62 -13.01 -3.48
CA ALA A 48 9.05 -12.35 -4.72
C ALA A 48 10.53 -12.64 -5.04
N VAL A 49 11.41 -12.65 -4.03
CA VAL A 49 12.82 -13.00 -4.19
C VAL A 49 13.00 -14.48 -4.57
N LEU A 50 12.26 -15.39 -3.94
CA LEU A 50 12.30 -16.80 -4.31
C LEU A 50 11.87 -17.03 -5.76
N ALA A 51 10.80 -16.36 -6.21
CA ALA A 51 10.36 -16.40 -7.60
C ALA A 51 11.42 -15.85 -8.56
N LEU A 52 12.10 -14.76 -8.20
CA LEU A 52 13.18 -14.16 -8.98
C LEU A 52 14.36 -15.14 -9.15
N ILE A 53 14.75 -15.84 -8.07
CA ILE A 53 15.83 -16.84 -8.10
C ILE A 53 15.47 -17.98 -9.05
N ILE A 54 14.26 -18.55 -8.93
CA ILE A 54 13.80 -19.64 -9.80
C ILE A 54 13.82 -19.18 -11.27
N SER A 55 13.34 -17.97 -11.55
CA SER A 55 13.33 -17.42 -12.90
C SER A 55 14.74 -17.17 -13.46
N ALA A 56 15.68 -16.71 -12.62
CA ALA A 56 17.06 -16.49 -13.01
C ALA A 56 17.77 -17.80 -13.36
N VAL A 57 17.50 -18.87 -12.59
CA VAL A 57 18.03 -20.22 -12.87
C VAL A 57 17.49 -20.76 -14.20
N VAL A 58 16.19 -20.61 -14.46
CA VAL A 58 15.58 -21.01 -15.74
C VAL A 58 16.14 -20.20 -16.91
N TRP A 59 16.38 -18.90 -16.71
CA TRP A 59 17.00 -18.05 -17.73
C TRP A 59 18.45 -18.47 -18.02
N ALA A 60 19.25 -18.75 -16.98
CA ALA A 60 20.63 -19.20 -17.11
C ALA A 60 20.73 -20.55 -17.85
N MET A 61 19.88 -21.53 -17.51
CA MET A 61 19.84 -22.80 -18.24
C MET A 61 19.35 -22.61 -19.69
N GLY A 62 18.32 -21.79 -19.91
CA GLY A 62 17.81 -21.51 -21.25
C GLY A 62 18.81 -20.78 -22.16
N ALA A 63 19.60 -19.86 -21.60
CA ALA A 63 20.64 -19.12 -22.31
C ALA A 63 21.82 -20.02 -22.73
N ASN A 64 22.21 -20.98 -21.88
CA ASN A 64 23.29 -21.92 -22.19
C ASN A 64 22.84 -23.06 -23.13
N ALA A 65 21.56 -23.42 -23.15
CA ALA A 65 21.04 -24.50 -23.98
C ALA A 65 20.68 -24.11 -25.42
N SER A 66 20.92 -22.85 -25.84
CA SER A 66 20.50 -22.30 -27.16
C SER A 66 19.00 -22.52 -27.50
N ASN A 67 18.16 -22.74 -26.48
CA ASN A 67 16.74 -23.02 -26.62
C ASN A 67 15.92 -21.73 -26.39
N PRO A 68 15.41 -21.07 -27.44
CA PRO A 68 14.80 -19.73 -27.34
C PRO A 68 13.54 -19.71 -26.46
N HIS A 69 12.83 -20.84 -26.37
CA HIS A 69 11.62 -20.96 -25.58
C HIS A 69 11.89 -20.94 -24.07
N LEU A 70 12.95 -21.62 -23.62
CA LEU A 70 13.34 -21.62 -22.21
C LEU A 70 14.00 -20.30 -21.80
N ALA A 71 14.89 -19.77 -22.65
CA ALA A 71 15.50 -18.45 -22.43
C ALA A 71 14.42 -17.34 -22.40
N GLY A 72 13.40 -17.47 -23.25
CA GLY A 72 12.26 -16.55 -23.33
C GLY A 72 11.35 -16.58 -22.10
N ARG A 73 11.13 -17.75 -21.49
CA ARG A 73 10.33 -17.87 -20.26
C ARG A 73 11.08 -17.37 -19.03
N GLY A 74 12.40 -17.58 -18.98
CA GLY A 74 13.26 -17.05 -17.92
C GLY A 74 13.31 -15.52 -17.85
N LYS A 75 13.44 -14.83 -19.00
CA LYS A 75 13.41 -13.34 -19.03
C LYS A 75 12.07 -12.77 -18.57
N PHE A 76 10.95 -13.40 -18.96
CA PHE A 76 9.62 -12.94 -18.59
C PHE A 76 9.35 -13.14 -17.09
N GLY A 77 9.78 -14.27 -16.52
CA GLY A 77 9.61 -14.51 -15.09
C GLY A 77 10.39 -13.53 -14.20
N VAL A 78 11.57 -13.05 -14.65
CA VAL A 78 12.35 -12.03 -13.91
C VAL A 78 11.60 -10.70 -13.88
N VAL A 79 11.02 -10.28 -15.02
CA VAL A 79 10.22 -9.05 -15.11
C VAL A 79 8.99 -9.13 -14.21
N ILE A 80 8.31 -10.28 -14.19
CA ILE A 80 7.12 -10.48 -13.34
C ILE A 80 7.48 -10.46 -11.85
N ALA A 81 8.60 -11.10 -11.45
CA ALA A 81 9.07 -11.06 -10.07
C ALA A 81 9.46 -9.65 -9.62
N LEU A 82 10.13 -8.88 -10.50
CA LEU A 82 10.42 -7.46 -10.26
C LEU A 82 9.15 -6.62 -10.13
N GLY A 83 8.17 -6.82 -11.02
CA GLY A 83 6.87 -6.14 -10.94
C GLY A 83 6.16 -6.42 -9.61
N ALA A 84 6.12 -7.68 -9.18
CA ALA A 84 5.52 -8.07 -7.90
C ALA A 84 6.21 -7.43 -6.69
N ALA A 85 7.55 -7.37 -6.70
CA ALA A 85 8.32 -6.73 -5.64
C ALA A 85 8.06 -5.21 -5.56
N ILE A 86 8.05 -4.53 -6.72
CA ILE A 86 7.75 -3.10 -6.80
C ILE A 86 6.34 -2.81 -6.29
N VAL A 87 5.34 -3.57 -6.71
CA VAL A 87 3.94 -3.39 -6.26
C VAL A 87 3.82 -3.57 -4.75
N THR A 88 4.49 -4.59 -4.19
CA THR A 88 4.48 -4.86 -2.75
C THR A 88 5.12 -3.72 -1.94
N GLY A 89 6.23 -3.16 -2.42
CA GLY A 89 6.89 -2.00 -1.79
C GLY A 89 6.11 -0.69 -1.96
N ALA A 90 5.63 -0.40 -3.17
CA ALA A 90 4.91 0.82 -3.50
C ALA A 90 3.56 0.95 -2.76
N SER A 91 2.94 -0.17 -2.40
CA SER A 91 1.69 -0.20 -1.65
C SER A 91 1.78 0.59 -0.33
N VAL A 92 2.93 0.54 0.37
CA VAL A 92 3.10 1.29 1.62
C VAL A 92 3.15 2.79 1.38
N ALA A 93 3.81 3.24 0.32
CA ALA A 93 3.85 4.66 -0.03
C ALA A 93 2.45 5.18 -0.38
N LEU A 94 1.66 4.39 -1.10
CA LEU A 94 0.28 4.73 -1.47
C LEU A 94 -0.62 4.84 -0.24
N VAL A 95 -0.54 3.89 0.71
CA VAL A 95 -1.31 3.95 1.96
C VAL A 95 -0.97 5.21 2.76
N ASN A 96 0.31 5.56 2.87
CA ASN A 96 0.73 6.79 3.56
C ASN A 96 0.27 8.06 2.83
N PHE A 97 0.25 8.06 1.50
CA PHE A 97 -0.25 9.20 0.72
C PHE A 97 -1.72 9.49 1.03
N PHE A 98 -2.60 8.49 0.92
CA PHE A 98 -4.02 8.68 1.20
C PHE A 98 -4.31 9.00 2.67
N TRP A 99 -3.54 8.44 3.61
CA TRP A 99 -3.63 8.79 5.02
C TRP A 99 -3.36 10.28 5.26
N ASN A 100 -2.31 10.83 4.65
CA ASN A 100 -1.96 12.25 4.80
C ASN A 100 -2.98 13.17 4.10
N VAL A 101 -3.53 12.77 2.94
CA VAL A 101 -4.57 13.55 2.25
C VAL A 101 -5.87 13.59 3.06
N GLY A 102 -6.28 12.47 3.66
CA GLY A 102 -7.50 12.39 4.46
C GLY A 102 -7.42 13.10 5.81
N GLN A 103 -6.22 13.43 6.30
CA GLN A 103 -6.02 14.28 7.48
C GLN A 103 -5.99 15.77 7.13
N ALA A 104 -5.81 16.11 5.85
CA ALA A 104 -5.72 17.49 5.38
C ALA A 104 -7.09 18.11 5.04
N VAL A 105 -8.16 17.30 5.03
CA VAL A 105 -9.55 17.68 4.74
C VAL A 105 -10.40 17.35 5.94
#